data_AF-A0A4P8RF33-F1
#
_entry.id   AF-A0A4P8RF33-F1
#
_cell.length_a   1.000
_cell.length_b   1.000
_cell.length_c   1.000
_cell.angle_alpha   90.00
_cell.angle_beta   90.00
_cell.angle_gamma   90.00
#
_symmetry.space_group_name_H-M   'P 1'
#
loop_
_entity.id
_entity.type
_entity.pdbx_description
1 polymer ?
#
loop_
_entity_poly.entity_id
_entity_poly.type
_entity_poly.pdbx_seq_one_letter_code
_entity_poly.pdbx_strand_id
1 'polypeptide(L)'
;MKLRISFFFLLIVSLPLFGQNKEVSFWKKYIDDDVTELKLQNLENADYHTAIRLWNPYQVVELISINDSIYHGQLVNFVTKVNRKEERKGIVSQRLTIPATVTKTLIEQLLKEGVEELPDSYDVEGYVNGLDGTTYVFEVSSHDKYRVYSYWEPENDHYQNPELKEVKSVRNIISAINKQFDSWKLFTAFRDNLPAGRYQYGGIIMVVSK
;
A
#
# COMPACT_ATOMS: atom_id res chain seq x y z
N MET A 1 15.71 -24.45 -72.14
CA MET A 1 15.72 -23.15 -71.43
C MET A 1 15.15 -23.40 -70.04
N LYS A 2 15.99 -23.51 -69.00
CA LYS A 2 15.55 -23.84 -67.63
C LYS A 2 15.52 -22.56 -66.79
N LEU A 3 14.32 -22.18 -66.35
CA LEU A 3 14.07 -21.06 -65.46
C LEU A 3 14.52 -21.44 -64.04
N ARG A 4 15.47 -20.71 -63.45
CA ARG A 4 15.83 -20.84 -62.04
C ARG A 4 15.24 -19.66 -61.28
N ILE A 5 14.22 -19.94 -60.45
CA ILE A 5 13.67 -18.99 -59.49
C ILE A 5 14.34 -19.30 -58.15
N SER A 6 15.18 -18.40 -57.65
CA SER A 6 15.72 -18.48 -56.30
C SER A 6 14.73 -17.86 -55.34
N PHE A 7 14.13 -18.68 -54.47
CA PHE A 7 13.33 -18.22 -53.33
C PHE A 7 14.29 -17.80 -52.20
N PHE A 8 14.30 -16.52 -51.85
CA PHE A 8 15.00 -16.01 -50.68
C PHE A 8 14.06 -16.13 -49.47
N PHE A 9 14.29 -17.12 -48.61
CA PHE A 9 13.50 -17.31 -47.39
C PHE A 9 14.09 -16.40 -46.30
N LEU A 10 13.46 -15.25 -46.06
CA LEU A 10 13.83 -14.35 -44.96
C LEU A 10 13.28 -14.96 -43.66
N LEU A 11 14.12 -15.66 -42.92
CA LEU A 11 13.79 -16.17 -41.59
C LEU A 11 13.75 -14.99 -40.62
N ILE A 12 12.55 -14.43 -40.39
CA ILE A 12 12.30 -13.51 -39.29
C ILE A 12 12.33 -14.34 -38.02
N VAL A 13 13.50 -14.42 -37.39
CA VAL A 13 13.64 -14.93 -36.03
C VAL A 13 13.00 -13.89 -35.12
N SER A 14 11.73 -14.11 -34.76
CA SER A 14 11.09 -13.39 -33.66
C SER A 14 11.83 -13.79 -32.38
N LEU A 15 12.84 -13.00 -32.00
CA LEU A 15 13.37 -13.09 -30.65
C LEU A 15 12.20 -12.81 -29.69
N PRO A 16 11.97 -13.64 -28.66
CA PRO A 16 11.05 -13.27 -27.60
C PRO A 16 11.58 -11.96 -27.02
N LEU A 17 10.80 -10.89 -27.16
CA LEU A 17 10.93 -9.69 -26.34
C LEU A 17 10.96 -10.20 -24.90
N PHE A 18 12.15 -10.17 -24.28
CA PHE A 18 12.29 -10.34 -22.85
C PHE A 18 11.42 -9.26 -22.21
N GLY A 19 10.21 -9.64 -21.78
CA GLY A 19 9.41 -8.82 -20.90
C GLY A 19 10.28 -8.50 -19.71
N GLN A 20 10.50 -7.21 -19.46
CA GLN A 20 11.17 -6.74 -18.26
C GLN A 20 10.49 -7.43 -17.07
N ASN A 21 11.25 -8.19 -16.28
CA ASN A 21 10.78 -8.64 -14.98
C ASN A 21 10.38 -7.37 -14.22
N LYS A 22 9.07 -7.15 -14.05
CA LYS A 22 8.54 -6.04 -13.28
C LYS A 22 9.13 -6.17 -11.89
N GLU A 23 10.01 -5.26 -11.51
CA GLU A 23 10.64 -5.30 -10.19
C GLU A 23 9.53 -5.25 -9.15
N VAL A 24 9.41 -6.32 -8.37
CA VAL A 24 8.40 -6.41 -7.33
C VAL A 24 8.82 -5.45 -6.23
N SER A 25 7.97 -4.46 -5.91
CA SER A 25 8.23 -3.47 -4.86
C SER A 25 8.81 -4.13 -3.61
N PHE A 26 9.89 -3.55 -3.06
CA PHE A 26 10.54 -4.02 -1.81
C PHE A 26 9.52 -4.34 -0.71
N TRP A 27 8.47 -3.52 -0.61
CA TRP A 27 7.44 -3.64 0.41
C TRP A 27 6.50 -4.83 0.21
N LYS A 28 6.31 -5.33 -1.02
CA LYS A 28 5.38 -6.42 -1.34
C LYS A 28 5.61 -7.65 -0.46
N LYS A 29 6.87 -8.03 -0.29
CA LYS A 29 7.24 -9.17 0.57
C LYS A 29 6.79 -8.98 2.03
N TYR A 30 6.92 -7.76 2.56
CA TYR A 30 6.57 -7.46 3.95
C TYR A 30 5.05 -7.40 4.14
N ILE A 31 4.33 -6.85 3.17
CA ILE A 31 2.87 -6.75 3.26
C ILE A 31 2.17 -8.09 3.03
N ASP A 32 2.72 -9.02 2.23
CA ASP A 32 2.04 -10.29 1.90
C ASP A 32 1.84 -11.20 3.14
N ASP A 33 2.83 -11.24 4.02
CA ASP A 33 2.74 -11.96 5.30
C ASP A 33 1.66 -11.33 6.19
N ASP A 34 1.64 -9.99 6.25
CA ASP A 34 0.68 -9.24 7.05
C ASP A 34 -0.74 -9.32 6.49
N VAL A 35 -0.92 -9.26 5.18
CA VAL A 35 -2.20 -9.48 4.48
C VAL A 35 -2.80 -10.83 4.87
N THR A 36 -1.98 -11.87 4.89
CA THR A 36 -2.40 -13.22 5.24
C THR A 36 -2.82 -13.31 6.71
N GLU A 37 -1.98 -12.84 7.63
CA GLU A 37 -2.28 -12.89 9.08
C GLU A 37 -3.46 -11.99 9.47
N LEU A 38 -3.56 -10.80 8.85
CA LEU A 38 -4.67 -9.87 9.00
C LEU A 38 -5.92 -10.30 8.22
N LYS A 39 -5.88 -11.42 7.49
CA LYS A 39 -6.99 -11.93 6.67
C LYS A 39 -7.60 -10.86 5.76
N LEU A 40 -6.76 -10.02 5.18
CA LEU A 40 -7.17 -9.03 4.19
C LEU A 40 -7.35 -9.71 2.83
N GLN A 41 -8.12 -9.10 1.94
CA GLN A 41 -8.32 -9.63 0.59
C GLN A 41 -7.03 -9.48 -0.22
N ASN A 42 -6.73 -10.40 -1.12
CA ASN A 42 -5.62 -10.21 -2.05
C ASN A 42 -6.08 -9.26 -3.17
N LEU A 43 -5.44 -8.09 -3.29
CA LEU A 43 -5.81 -7.08 -4.29
C LEU A 43 -5.21 -7.36 -5.69
N GLU A 44 -4.16 -8.17 -5.77
CA GLU A 44 -3.45 -8.49 -7.02
C GLU A 44 -4.28 -9.38 -7.95
N ASN A 45 -5.12 -10.24 -7.38
CA ASN A 45 -5.90 -11.25 -8.12
C ASN A 45 -7.42 -11.02 -8.05
N ALA A 46 -7.85 -9.85 -7.58
CA ALA A 46 -9.26 -9.58 -7.38
C ALA A 46 -9.85 -8.74 -8.50
N ASP A 47 -11.07 -9.09 -8.90
CA ASP A 47 -11.88 -8.38 -9.89
C ASP A 47 -12.63 -7.22 -9.20
N TYR A 48 -11.89 -6.16 -8.88
CA TYR A 48 -12.43 -4.92 -8.34
C TYR A 48 -12.44 -3.83 -9.39
N HIS A 49 -13.49 -3.00 -9.39
CA HIS A 49 -13.46 -1.75 -10.14
C HIS A 49 -12.30 -0.87 -9.68
N THR A 50 -12.15 -0.71 -8.35
CA THR A 50 -11.03 0.00 -7.75
C THR A 50 -10.81 -0.52 -6.33
N ALA A 51 -9.57 -0.82 -5.96
CA ALA A 51 -9.19 -1.09 -4.59
C ALA A 51 -7.91 -0.32 -4.25
N ILE A 52 -7.96 0.41 -3.14
CA ILE A 52 -6.84 1.18 -2.62
C ILE A 52 -6.62 0.74 -1.19
N ARG A 53 -5.39 0.36 -0.87
CA ARG A 53 -4.96 0.07 0.50
C ARG A 53 -3.76 0.94 0.86
N LEU A 54 -3.90 1.70 1.92
CA LEU A 54 -2.83 2.51 2.51
C LEU A 54 -2.37 1.86 3.81
N TRP A 55 -1.11 1.46 3.84
CA TRP A 55 -0.43 0.96 5.01
C TRP A 55 0.39 2.05 5.67
N ASN A 56 0.41 2.04 6.99
CA ASN A 56 1.46 2.61 7.80
C ASN A 56 1.90 1.54 8.84
N PRO A 57 2.90 1.82 9.71
CA PRO A 57 3.47 0.80 10.59
C PRO A 57 2.53 0.21 11.67
N TYR A 58 1.30 0.70 11.79
CA TYR A 58 0.35 0.28 12.84
C TYR A 58 -1.12 0.26 12.39
N GLN A 59 -1.40 0.71 11.16
CA GLN A 59 -2.73 0.82 10.59
C GLN A 59 -2.75 0.49 9.11
N VAL A 60 -3.89 -0.02 8.68
CA VAL A 60 -4.25 -0.22 7.27
C VAL A 60 -5.59 0.43 7.02
N VAL A 61 -5.67 1.28 6.01
CA VAL A 61 -6.95 1.76 5.47
C VAL A 61 -7.17 1.07 4.13
N GLU A 62 -8.26 0.33 4.01
CA GLU A 62 -8.64 -0.36 2.78
C GLU A 62 -9.98 0.17 2.29
N LEU A 63 -10.00 0.57 1.02
CA LEU A 63 -11.16 1.16 0.34
C LEU A 63 -11.37 0.40 -0.97
N ILE A 64 -12.52 -0.26 -1.11
CA ILE A 64 -12.83 -1.12 -2.24
C ILE A 64 -14.15 -0.67 -2.86
N SER A 65 -14.13 -0.48 -4.17
CA SER A 65 -15.28 -0.37 -5.06
C SER A 65 -15.38 -1.67 -5.86
N ILE A 66 -16.46 -2.41 -5.67
CA ILE A 66 -16.76 -3.60 -6.49
C ILE A 66 -17.35 -3.15 -7.84
N ASN A 67 -18.17 -2.11 -7.80
CA ASN A 67 -18.78 -1.43 -8.94
C ASN A 67 -19.25 -0.03 -8.49
N ASP A 68 -19.89 0.73 -9.39
CA ASP A 68 -20.36 2.11 -9.15
C ASP A 68 -21.31 2.30 -7.95
N SER A 69 -21.83 1.22 -7.36
CA SER A 69 -22.82 1.25 -6.27
C SER A 69 -22.39 0.52 -5.00
N ILE A 70 -21.41 -0.39 -5.07
CA ILE A 70 -21.02 -1.26 -3.94
C ILE A 70 -19.62 -0.89 -3.46
N TYR A 71 -19.57 -0.35 -2.24
CA TYR A 71 -18.35 0.11 -1.60
C TYR A 71 -18.13 -0.55 -0.24
N HIS A 72 -16.91 -1.01 -0.01
CA HIS A 72 -16.47 -1.59 1.25
C HIS A 72 -15.23 -0.85 1.74
N GLY A 73 -15.31 -0.30 2.94
CA GLY A 73 -14.17 0.34 3.57
C GLY A 73 -13.91 -0.24 4.96
N GLN A 74 -12.64 -0.35 5.30
CA GLN A 74 -12.22 -0.71 6.64
C GLN A 74 -10.92 -0.02 7.05
N LEU A 75 -10.80 0.24 8.35
CA LEU A 75 -9.55 0.59 9.00
C LEU A 75 -9.17 -0.55 9.94
N VAL A 76 -7.95 -1.06 9.80
CA VAL A 76 -7.41 -2.13 10.63
C VAL A 76 -6.27 -1.59 11.45
N ASN A 77 -6.47 -1.47 12.77
CA ASN A 77 -5.38 -1.24 13.71
C ASN A 77 -4.68 -2.57 13.97
N PHE A 78 -3.36 -2.59 14.03
CA PHE A 78 -2.63 -3.82 14.32
C PHE A 78 -1.33 -3.58 15.09
N VAL A 79 -0.92 -4.62 15.82
CA VAL A 79 0.39 -4.74 16.46
C VAL A 79 0.90 -6.16 16.29
N THR A 80 2.22 -6.33 16.21
CA THR A 80 2.87 -7.63 16.15
C THR A 80 3.19 -8.10 17.56
N LYS A 81 2.68 -9.26 17.98
CA LYS A 81 3.09 -9.90 19.22
C LYS A 81 4.49 -10.47 19.06
N VAL A 82 5.37 -10.19 20.01
CA VAL A 82 6.78 -10.63 19.97
C VAL A 82 7.18 -11.31 21.28
N ASN A 83 8.24 -12.12 21.23
CA ASN A 83 8.85 -12.67 22.44
C ASN A 83 9.98 -11.76 22.97
N ARG A 84 10.71 -12.21 24.00
CA ARG A 84 11.83 -11.47 24.59
C ARG A 84 13.02 -11.26 23.64
N LYS A 85 13.14 -12.08 22.60
CA LYS A 85 14.14 -11.97 21.52
C LYS A 85 13.61 -11.18 20.33
N GLU A 86 12.43 -10.56 20.46
CA GLU A 86 11.78 -9.75 19.42
C GLU A 86 11.38 -10.56 18.18
N GLU A 87 11.29 -11.88 18.33
CA GLU A 87 10.77 -12.75 17.29
C GLU A 87 9.24 -12.61 17.21
N ARG A 88 8.72 -12.37 16.00
CA ARG A 88 7.29 -12.39 15.67
C ARG A 88 6.63 -13.70 16.12
N LYS A 89 5.50 -13.58 16.81
CA LYS A 89 4.63 -14.70 17.22
C LYS A 89 3.22 -14.62 16.63
N GLY A 90 2.88 -13.50 15.98
CA GLY A 90 1.63 -13.29 15.26
C GLY A 90 1.11 -11.86 15.42
N ILE A 91 0.08 -11.50 14.67
CA ILE A 91 -0.56 -10.19 14.76
C ILE A 91 -1.79 -10.20 15.70
N VAL A 92 -1.95 -9.13 16.46
CA VAL A 92 -3.21 -8.74 17.12
C VAL A 92 -3.77 -7.53 16.39
N SER A 93 -5.07 -7.55 16.07
CA SER A 93 -5.69 -6.49 15.26
C SER A 93 -7.11 -6.16 15.72
N GLN A 94 -7.53 -4.93 15.44
CA GLN A 94 -8.93 -4.48 15.52
C GLN A 94 -9.35 -3.94 14.16
N ARG A 95 -10.52 -4.38 13.66
CA ARG A 95 -11.11 -3.87 12.43
C ARG A 95 -12.27 -2.93 12.74
N LEU A 96 -12.32 -1.81 12.04
CA LEU A 96 -13.38 -0.82 12.09
C LEU A 96 -13.95 -0.66 10.69
N THR A 97 -15.27 -0.78 10.55
CA THR A 97 -15.94 -0.56 9.27
C THR A 97 -16.00 0.93 8.95
N ILE A 98 -15.60 1.32 7.75
CA ILE A 98 -15.79 2.66 7.21
C ILE A 98 -17.13 2.66 6.44
N PRO A 99 -18.04 3.62 6.68
CA PRO A 99 -19.31 3.69 5.96
C PRO A 99 -19.11 3.72 4.44
N ALA A 100 -19.99 3.08 3.68
CA ALA A 100 -19.90 3.02 2.22
C ALA A 100 -19.89 4.41 1.55
N THR A 101 -20.65 5.37 2.09
CA THR A 101 -20.65 6.76 1.61
C THR A 101 -19.30 7.44 1.79
N VAL A 102 -18.68 7.27 2.96
CA VAL A 102 -17.34 7.79 3.27
C VAL A 102 -16.29 7.10 2.39
N THR A 103 -16.41 5.78 2.20
CA THR A 103 -15.52 4.98 1.35
C THR A 103 -15.54 5.49 -0.09
N LYS A 104 -16.75 5.71 -0.65
CA LYS A 104 -16.92 6.28 -1.99
C LYS A 104 -16.25 7.64 -2.10
N THR A 105 -16.54 8.56 -1.18
CA THR A 105 -15.96 9.90 -1.18
C THR A 105 -14.44 9.88 -1.07
N LEU A 106 -13.87 9.00 -0.24
CA LEU A 106 -12.42 8.84 -0.14
C LEU A 106 -11.83 8.32 -1.45
N ILE A 107 -12.39 7.27 -2.06
CA ILE A 107 -11.91 6.77 -3.35
C ILE A 107 -11.88 7.89 -4.38
N GLU A 108 -12.98 8.63 -4.54
CA GLU A 108 -13.06 9.75 -5.50
C GLU A 108 -11.99 10.84 -5.24
N GLN A 109 -11.76 11.18 -3.97
CA GLN A 109 -10.71 12.13 -3.59
C GLN A 109 -9.31 11.61 -3.89
N LEU A 110 -9.03 10.35 -3.55
CA LEU A 110 -7.72 9.74 -3.74
C LEU A 110 -7.39 9.56 -5.23
N LEU A 111 -8.38 9.22 -6.05
CA LEU A 111 -8.25 9.17 -7.51
C LEU A 111 -7.91 10.55 -8.08
N LYS A 112 -8.56 11.61 -7.58
CA LYS A 112 -8.28 12.99 -7.99
C LYS A 112 -6.85 13.43 -7.64
N GLU A 113 -6.29 12.94 -6.55
CA GLU A 113 -4.89 13.20 -6.16
C GLU A 113 -3.88 12.31 -6.92
N GLY A 114 -4.35 11.42 -7.80
CA GLY A 114 -3.52 10.62 -8.69
C GLY A 114 -2.99 9.31 -8.09
N VAL A 115 -3.66 8.74 -7.08
CA VAL A 115 -3.21 7.52 -6.37
C VAL A 115 -2.89 6.34 -7.31
N GLU A 116 -3.56 6.24 -8.46
CA GLU A 116 -3.32 5.18 -9.45
C GLU A 116 -2.05 5.39 -10.28
N GLU A 117 -1.55 6.63 -10.36
CA GLU A 117 -0.49 7.03 -11.29
C GLU A 117 0.76 7.57 -10.59
N LEU A 118 0.70 7.89 -9.30
CA LEU A 118 1.86 8.36 -8.53
C LEU A 118 3.09 7.44 -8.74
N PRO A 119 4.26 7.95 -9.09
CA PRO A 119 5.47 7.10 -9.15
C PRO A 119 5.78 6.53 -7.75
N ASP A 120 6.61 5.48 -7.69
CA ASP A 120 7.21 5.09 -6.42
C ASP A 120 8.24 6.16 -6.00
N SER A 121 8.40 6.42 -4.69
CA SER A 121 9.33 7.43 -4.19
C SER A 121 10.79 7.17 -4.59
N TYR A 122 11.18 5.94 -4.93
CA TYR A 122 12.50 5.65 -5.48
C TYR A 122 12.70 6.18 -6.92
N ASP A 123 11.61 6.43 -7.64
CA ASP A 123 11.61 6.95 -9.02
C ASP A 123 11.39 8.48 -9.08
N VAL A 124 11.15 9.14 -7.94
CA VAL A 124 10.90 10.58 -7.86
C VAL A 124 12.21 11.33 -7.66
N GLU A 125 12.60 12.12 -8.66
CA GLU A 125 13.77 12.99 -8.55
C GLU A 125 13.63 13.99 -7.40
N GLY A 126 14.64 14.02 -6.52
CA GLY A 126 14.66 14.90 -5.36
C GLY A 126 13.84 14.41 -4.16
N TYR A 127 13.22 13.22 -4.23
CA TYR A 127 12.58 12.61 -3.08
C TYR A 127 13.61 11.88 -2.21
N VAL A 128 13.60 12.13 -0.90
CA VAL A 128 14.52 11.48 0.03
C VAL A 128 13.89 10.19 0.56
N ASN A 129 14.64 9.09 0.55
CA ASN A 129 14.22 7.81 1.12
C ASN A 129 15.06 7.47 2.35
N GLY A 130 14.42 6.97 3.41
CA GLY A 130 15.06 6.62 4.67
C GLY A 130 14.67 5.23 5.16
N LEU A 131 15.32 4.77 6.24
CA LEU A 131 15.12 3.44 6.84
C LEU A 131 14.40 3.49 8.19
N ASP A 132 14.24 4.67 8.77
CA ASP A 132 13.62 4.90 10.07
C ASP A 132 12.60 6.03 9.98
N GLY A 133 11.53 5.98 10.78
CA GLY A 133 10.38 6.86 10.66
C GLY A 133 9.16 6.17 10.06
N THR A 134 8.24 6.98 9.53
CA THR A 134 6.96 6.53 8.99
C THR A 134 7.06 6.37 7.48
N THR A 135 6.92 5.13 7.01
CA THR A 135 6.70 4.85 5.58
C THR A 135 5.24 4.56 5.35
N TYR A 136 4.66 5.22 4.35
CA TYR A 136 3.36 4.87 3.82
C TYR A 136 3.56 3.96 2.60
N VAL A 137 2.88 2.81 2.59
CA VAL A 137 2.87 1.89 1.44
C VAL A 137 1.47 1.88 0.86
N PHE A 138 1.39 2.08 -0.45
CA PHE A 138 0.15 2.10 -1.21
C PHE A 138 0.09 0.82 -2.04
N GLU A 139 -1.00 0.07 -1.90
CA GLU A 139 -1.39 -0.94 -2.87
C GLU A 139 -2.62 -0.45 -3.63
N VAL A 140 -2.55 -0.51 -4.95
CA VAL A 140 -3.65 -0.07 -5.81
C VAL A 140 -3.93 -1.14 -6.85
N SER A 141 -5.19 -1.53 -6.94
CA SER A 141 -5.72 -2.44 -7.95
C SER A 141 -6.86 -1.74 -8.69
N SER A 142 -6.72 -1.58 -10.01
CA SER A 142 -7.67 -0.86 -10.85
C SER A 142 -7.46 -1.25 -12.31
N HIS A 143 -8.54 -1.54 -13.06
CA HIS A 143 -8.49 -1.84 -14.50
C HIS A 143 -7.41 -2.87 -14.89
N ASP A 144 -7.39 -4.04 -14.23
CA ASP A 144 -6.39 -5.11 -14.42
C ASP A 144 -4.93 -4.72 -14.13
N LYS A 145 -4.71 -3.57 -13.48
CA LYS A 145 -3.39 -3.14 -13.02
C LYS A 145 -3.32 -3.25 -11.51
N TYR A 146 -2.36 -4.02 -11.05
CA TYR A 146 -1.92 -4.02 -9.67
C TYR A 146 -0.54 -3.36 -9.55
N ARG A 147 -0.39 -2.51 -8.54
CA ARG A 147 0.88 -1.85 -8.21
C ARG A 147 1.01 -1.64 -6.71
N VAL A 148 2.26 -1.68 -6.25
CA VAL A 148 2.66 -1.35 -4.89
C VAL A 148 3.74 -0.30 -4.97
N TYR A 149 3.60 0.76 -4.21
CA TYR A 149 4.58 1.83 -4.15
C TYR A 149 4.64 2.46 -2.76
N SER A 150 5.70 3.18 -2.44
CA SER A 150 5.89 3.74 -1.09
C SER A 150 6.36 5.18 -1.07
N TYR A 151 6.18 5.82 0.10
CA TYR A 151 6.61 7.18 0.39
C TYR A 151 7.08 7.27 1.85
N TRP A 152 8.37 7.55 2.06
CA TRP A 152 8.98 7.72 3.38
C TRP A 152 8.84 9.15 3.88
N GLU A 153 8.33 9.34 5.10
CA GLU A 153 8.17 10.63 5.79
C GLU A 153 7.56 11.76 4.92
N PRO A 154 6.50 11.50 4.13
CA PRO A 154 5.97 12.50 3.20
C PRO A 154 5.49 13.77 3.90
N GLU A 155 5.06 13.68 5.15
CA GLU A 155 4.52 14.79 5.95
C GLU A 155 5.61 15.67 6.61
N ASN A 156 6.89 15.31 6.49
CA ASN A 156 7.98 15.97 7.20
C ASN A 156 8.76 16.94 6.30
N ASP A 157 8.57 18.25 6.50
CA ASP A 157 9.23 19.33 5.72
C ASP A 157 10.76 19.38 5.91
N HIS A 158 11.29 18.77 6.97
CA HIS A 158 12.74 18.67 7.14
C HIS A 158 13.36 17.71 6.14
N TYR A 159 12.65 16.63 5.81
CA TYR A 159 13.13 15.58 4.91
C TYR A 159 12.65 15.74 3.48
N GLN A 160 11.44 16.26 3.29
CA GLN A 160 10.79 16.31 1.98
C GLN A 160 10.55 17.74 1.51
N ASN A 161 10.80 17.97 0.22
CA ASN A 161 10.49 19.24 -0.42
C ASN A 161 8.97 19.38 -0.60
N PRO A 162 8.31 20.31 0.12
CA PRO A 162 6.85 20.48 0.05
C PRO A 162 6.37 20.97 -1.31
N GLU A 163 7.27 21.46 -2.18
CA GLU A 163 6.94 21.91 -3.53
C GLU A 163 6.84 20.79 -4.57
N LEU A 164 7.38 19.60 -4.28
CA LEU A 164 7.24 18.43 -5.15
C LEU A 164 5.76 18.03 -5.27
N LYS A 165 5.30 17.81 -6.51
CA LYS A 165 3.88 17.49 -6.77
C LYS A 165 3.48 16.17 -6.10
N GLU A 166 4.37 15.18 -6.08
CA GLU A 166 4.15 13.87 -5.47
C GLU A 166 4.00 14.00 -3.94
N VAL A 167 4.85 14.81 -3.30
CA VAL A 167 4.74 15.12 -1.86
C VAL A 167 3.38 15.77 -1.56
N LYS A 168 2.96 16.75 -2.37
CA LYS A 168 1.64 17.41 -2.23
C LYS A 168 0.49 16.40 -2.36
N SER A 169 0.50 15.58 -3.41
CA SER A 169 -0.52 14.54 -3.63
C SER A 169 -0.59 13.55 -2.47
N VAL A 170 0.54 13.02 -2.01
CA VAL A 170 0.59 12.06 -0.91
C VAL A 170 0.08 12.69 0.40
N ARG A 171 0.47 13.93 0.70
CA ARG A 171 -0.06 14.66 1.85
C ARG A 171 -1.56 14.90 1.75
N ASN A 172 -2.08 15.22 0.56
CA ASN A 172 -3.52 15.40 0.35
C ASN A 172 -4.28 14.09 0.57
N ILE A 173 -3.74 12.96 0.11
CA ILE A 173 -4.32 11.62 0.35
C ILE A 173 -4.36 11.31 1.86
N ILE A 174 -3.23 11.47 2.56
CA ILE A 174 -3.15 11.23 4.00
C ILE A 174 -4.11 12.16 4.77
N SER A 175 -4.14 13.45 4.38
CA SER A 175 -5.04 14.44 4.97
C SER A 175 -6.52 14.09 4.74
N ALA A 176 -6.89 13.63 3.54
CA ALA A 176 -8.25 13.22 3.22
C ALA A 176 -8.72 12.08 4.14
N ILE A 177 -7.87 11.09 4.36
CA ILE A 177 -8.12 9.97 5.28
C ILE A 177 -8.26 10.47 6.72
N ASN A 178 -7.27 11.24 7.21
CA ASN A 178 -7.26 11.74 8.60
C ASN A 178 -8.39 12.74 8.91
N LYS A 179 -9.01 13.35 7.90
CA LYS A 179 -10.23 14.18 8.07
C LYS A 179 -11.47 13.34 8.36
N GLN A 180 -11.54 12.09 7.92
CA GLN A 180 -12.68 11.22 8.16
C GLN A 180 -12.65 10.60 9.54
N PHE A 181 -11.45 10.33 10.05
CA PHE A 181 -11.26 9.74 11.37
C PHE A 181 -9.90 10.13 11.95
N ASP A 182 -9.87 10.31 13.27
CA ASP A 182 -8.63 10.52 14.01
C ASP A 182 -7.87 9.19 14.14
N SER A 183 -7.05 8.88 13.14
CA SER A 183 -6.30 7.63 13.00
C SER A 183 -5.47 7.33 14.25
N TRP A 184 -4.77 8.32 14.80
CA TRP A 184 -3.94 8.14 15.99
C TRP A 184 -4.78 7.85 17.24
N LYS A 185 -5.90 8.55 17.43
CA LYS A 185 -6.81 8.28 18.54
C LYS A 185 -7.42 6.87 18.46
N LEU A 186 -7.80 6.41 17.27
CA LEU A 186 -8.30 5.05 17.07
C LEU A 186 -7.24 3.99 17.39
N PHE A 187 -6.00 4.20 16.91
CA PHE A 187 -4.90 3.29 17.19
C PHE A 187 -4.54 3.26 18.68
N THR A 188 -4.43 4.42 19.32
CA THR A 188 -4.12 4.49 20.76
C THR A 188 -5.20 3.84 21.62
N ALA A 189 -6.48 4.02 21.29
CA ALA A 189 -7.57 3.30 21.96
C ALA A 189 -7.45 1.78 21.80
N PHE A 190 -7.09 1.29 20.62
CA PHE A 190 -6.80 -0.15 20.40
C PHE A 190 -5.61 -0.62 21.24
N ARG A 191 -4.48 0.08 21.13
CA ARG A 191 -3.22 -0.20 21.83
C ARG A 191 -3.42 -0.27 23.34
N ASP A 192 -4.14 0.70 23.88
CA ASP A 192 -4.38 0.81 25.32
C ASP A 192 -5.33 -0.28 25.83
N ASN A 193 -6.00 -1.03 24.97
CA ASN A 193 -6.84 -2.19 25.34
C ASN A 193 -6.19 -3.55 25.07
N LEU A 194 -4.91 -3.58 24.72
CA LEU A 194 -4.18 -4.84 24.54
C LEU A 194 -4.09 -5.62 25.87
N PRO A 195 -4.19 -6.96 25.83
CA PRO A 195 -3.94 -7.79 27.01
C PRO A 195 -2.45 -7.80 27.37
N ALA A 196 -2.11 -8.23 28.59
CA ALA A 196 -0.72 -8.38 29.01
C ALA A 196 0.12 -9.16 27.98
N GLY A 197 1.32 -8.63 27.68
CA GLY A 197 2.18 -9.18 26.63
C GLY A 197 3.27 -8.22 26.19
N ARG A 198 4.07 -8.66 25.21
CA ARG A 198 5.08 -7.84 24.53
C ARG A 198 4.67 -7.72 23.06
N TYR A 199 4.61 -6.48 22.59
CA TYR A 199 4.10 -6.13 21.27
C TYR A 199 5.06 -5.17 20.58
N GLN A 200 4.95 -5.11 19.26
CA GLN A 200 5.70 -4.22 18.39
C GLN A 200 4.75 -3.52 17.43
N TYR A 201 5.01 -2.26 17.15
CA TYR A 201 4.43 -1.53 16.02
C TYR A 201 5.47 -0.52 15.50
N GLY A 202 5.68 -0.48 14.19
CA GLY A 202 6.88 0.14 13.61
C GLY A 202 8.17 -0.31 14.32
N GLY A 203 9.02 0.65 14.68
CA GLY A 203 10.25 0.44 15.44
C GLY A 203 10.08 0.39 16.96
N ILE A 204 8.84 0.42 17.48
CA ILE A 204 8.58 0.55 18.92
C ILE A 204 8.22 -0.80 19.52
N ILE A 205 8.96 -1.21 20.57
CA ILE A 205 8.61 -2.35 21.42
C ILE A 205 7.89 -1.87 22.67
N MET A 206 6.75 -2.48 22.96
CA MET A 206 5.88 -2.16 24.09
C MET A 206 5.68 -3.39 24.96
N VAL A 207 5.69 -3.20 26.28
CA VAL A 207 5.34 -4.23 27.27
C VAL A 207 4.08 -3.77 28.00
N VAL A 208 3.03 -4.59 27.92
CA VAL A 208 1.76 -4.39 28.63
C VAL A 208 1.73 -5.37 29.81
N SER A 209 1.52 -4.85 31.03
CA SER A 209 1.62 -5.62 32.29
C SER A 209 0.33 -5.69 33.10
N LYS A 210 -0.75 -5.07 32.61
CA LYS A 210 -2.04 -4.96 33.31
C LYS A 210 -2.93 -6.19 33.13
#